data_AF-A0A508BQK5-F1
#
_entry.id   AF-A0A508BQK5-F1
#
_cell.length_a   1.000
_cell.length_b   1.000
_cell.length_c   1.000
_cell.angle_alpha   90.00
_cell.angle_beta   90.00
_cell.angle_gamma   90.00
#
_symmetry.space_group_name_H-M   'P 1'
#
loop_
_entity.id
_entity.type
_entity.pdbx_description
1 polymer ?
#
loop_
_entity_poly.entity_id
_entity_poly.type
_entity_poly.pdbx_seq_one_letter_code
_entity_poly.pdbx_strand_id
1 'polypeptide(L)'
;MRPSTPQPPRRPSRPGRASSSASGRRRTSAGHRRSPEGRPSSQRPSSDAPDPASRRALTIARRERRRRRARSRLLYGTAFVVALALIVVGLRVWGLHPGFALPLGSSARQPSTPAKATAQSSARASATRTASPSASATPSASPTPSASALPSPQLDSEGFAHSGAVGNGSWTTAPAVPVSRPAAATVYRYVLRVEGGTHVDAAAAAPIVERILNDERGWPTAQNTSFQPVADPASADFTFNIATPPSADALCSPLDTGGMWSCRNGNNVVINSDRWNWGAVTYPDVDSYRTYVTNHEVGHFLGHEHEFCAGAGLKAPLMAQQSHDLAGGCVYNAWPTQDNQPG
;
A
#
# COMPACT_ATOMS: atom_id res chain seq x y z
N MET A 1 -42.52 18.51 29.84
CA MET A 1 -41.28 18.09 30.53
C MET A 1 -40.27 17.67 29.48
N ARG A 2 -39.17 18.41 29.30
CA ARG A 2 -38.12 18.13 28.30
C ARG A 2 -37.00 17.29 28.96
N PRO A 3 -36.43 16.28 28.29
CA PRO A 3 -35.27 15.58 28.82
C PRO A 3 -33.98 16.37 28.55
N SER A 4 -33.17 16.51 29.60
CA SER A 4 -31.87 17.17 29.59
C SER A 4 -30.82 16.31 28.86
N THR A 5 -29.97 16.97 28.07
CA THR A 5 -28.84 16.35 27.36
C THR A 5 -27.65 16.10 28.31
N PRO A 6 -26.83 15.04 28.07
CA PRO A 6 -25.63 14.79 28.86
C PRO A 6 -24.46 15.69 28.45
N GLN A 7 -23.73 16.20 29.45
CA GLN A 7 -22.57 17.07 29.30
C GLN A 7 -21.27 16.24 29.13
N PRO A 8 -20.31 16.63 28.26
CA PRO A 8 -19.06 15.89 28.06
C PRO A 8 -18.03 16.13 29.19
N PRO A 9 -17.09 15.19 29.42
CA PRO A 9 -16.13 15.27 30.51
C PRO A 9 -15.04 16.34 30.29
N ARG A 10 -14.64 16.97 31.40
CA ARG A 10 -13.63 18.03 31.46
C ARG A 10 -12.20 17.50 31.20
N ARG A 11 -11.45 18.26 30.41
CA ARG A 11 -10.02 18.05 30.10
C ARG A 11 -9.13 18.40 31.31
N PRO A 12 -8.08 17.64 31.62
CA PRO A 12 -7.12 18.03 32.66
C PRO A 12 -6.16 19.13 32.17
N SER A 13 -5.89 20.07 33.08
CA SER A 13 -5.07 21.27 32.92
C SER A 13 -3.57 20.97 32.86
N ARG A 14 -2.87 21.69 31.99
CA ARG A 14 -1.40 21.67 31.82
C ARG A 14 -0.73 22.56 32.89
N PRO A 15 0.32 22.11 33.61
CA PRO A 15 1.12 23.01 34.45
C PRO A 15 2.04 23.88 33.60
N GLY A 16 2.09 25.16 33.99
CA GLY A 16 2.80 26.23 33.31
C GLY A 16 4.31 26.26 33.53
N ARG A 17 4.93 26.97 32.60
CA ARG A 17 6.34 27.35 32.48
C ARG A 17 6.72 28.37 33.55
N ALA A 18 7.78 28.12 34.31
CA ALA A 18 8.41 29.14 35.16
C ALA A 18 9.76 29.57 34.56
N SER A 19 9.83 30.84 34.18
CA SER A 19 11.06 31.55 33.84
C SER A 19 11.75 31.98 35.14
N SER A 20 13.06 31.80 35.25
CA SER A 20 13.88 32.52 36.22
C SER A 20 15.14 33.04 35.54
N SER A 21 15.18 34.37 35.41
CA SER A 21 16.35 35.18 35.13
C SER A 21 17.06 35.51 36.44
N ALA A 22 18.35 35.24 36.55
CA ALA A 22 19.19 35.90 37.56
C ALA A 22 20.62 36.09 37.04
N SER A 23 20.99 37.36 36.98
CA SER A 23 22.30 37.89 36.65
C SER A 23 23.30 37.63 37.78
N GLY A 24 24.56 37.32 37.44
CA GLY A 24 25.64 37.20 38.41
C GLY A 24 27.02 37.30 37.77
N ARG A 25 27.55 38.52 37.64
CA ARG A 25 28.97 38.79 37.36
C ARG A 25 29.83 38.37 38.54
N ARG A 26 30.96 37.68 38.29
CA ARG A 26 32.20 37.86 39.06
C ARG A 26 33.44 37.58 38.21
N ARG A 27 34.33 38.56 38.20
CA ARG A 27 35.72 38.55 37.70
C ARG A 27 36.67 38.12 38.84
N THR A 28 37.70 37.33 38.51
CA THR A 28 39.10 37.36 39.04
C THR A 28 39.91 36.40 38.13
N SER A 29 40.78 36.87 37.24
CA SER A 29 42.20 37.27 37.39
C SER A 29 43.23 36.13 37.59
N ALA A 30 44.05 35.97 36.55
CA ALA A 30 45.50 35.73 36.50
C ALA A 30 46.10 34.35 36.83
N GLY A 31 46.87 33.83 35.86
CA GLY A 31 47.84 32.74 36.01
C GLY A 31 48.55 32.43 34.68
N HIS A 32 49.61 33.18 34.37
CA HIS A 32 50.52 32.96 33.23
C HIS A 32 51.27 31.62 33.30
N ARG A 33 51.48 30.95 32.16
CA ARG A 33 52.75 30.32 31.76
C ARG A 33 52.86 30.26 30.22
N ARG A 34 54.07 30.57 29.72
CA ARG A 34 54.47 30.76 28.32
C ARG A 34 54.83 29.44 27.61
N SER A 35 54.40 29.29 26.34
CA SER A 35 55.04 28.83 25.07
C SER A 35 56.07 27.66 25.04
N PRO A 36 56.31 26.97 23.88
CA PRO A 36 56.18 27.46 22.49
C PRO A 36 55.65 26.52 21.37
N GLU A 37 55.23 27.19 20.28
CA GLU A 37 55.30 26.90 18.83
C GLU A 37 54.97 25.53 18.20
N GLY A 38 54.01 25.56 17.27
CA GLY A 38 53.83 24.54 16.22
C GLY A 38 52.61 24.76 15.30
N ARG A 39 52.75 25.61 14.26
CA ARG A 39 51.98 25.69 12.99
C ARG A 39 50.43 25.82 13.00
N PRO A 40 49.86 26.89 12.41
CA PRO A 40 48.46 26.87 11.98
C PRO A 40 48.34 26.29 10.57
N SER A 41 47.73 25.11 10.45
CA SER A 41 47.21 24.57 9.20
C SER A 41 46.00 25.37 8.75
N SER A 42 46.11 26.06 7.61
CA SER A 42 45.02 26.75 6.94
C SER A 42 44.04 25.73 6.33
N GLN A 43 43.00 25.33 7.07
CA GLN A 43 41.84 24.67 6.48
C GLN A 43 40.85 25.74 5.99
N ARG A 44 40.82 25.90 4.67
CA ARG A 44 39.84 26.67 3.91
C ARG A 44 38.52 25.87 3.91
N PRO A 45 37.35 26.45 4.21
CA PRO A 45 36.09 25.73 4.03
C PRO A 45 35.82 25.59 2.53
N SER A 46 35.82 24.37 2.02
CA SER A 46 35.31 24.04 0.69
C SER A 46 33.83 24.33 0.67
N SER A 47 33.44 25.42 0.02
CA SER A 47 32.05 25.71 -0.30
C SER A 47 31.60 24.78 -1.42
N ASP A 48 30.91 23.70 -1.10
CA ASP A 48 30.08 22.94 -2.05
C ASP A 48 28.87 23.80 -2.45
N ALA A 49 29.15 24.81 -3.27
CA ALA A 49 28.12 25.51 -4.01
C ALA A 49 27.83 24.69 -5.27
N PRO A 50 26.61 24.14 -5.44
CA PRO A 50 26.26 23.44 -6.66
C PRO A 50 26.40 24.39 -7.85
N ASP A 51 26.93 23.85 -8.96
CA ASP A 51 27.20 24.51 -10.24
C ASP A 51 26.07 25.51 -10.61
N PRO A 52 26.39 26.75 -11.01
CA PRO A 52 25.40 27.72 -11.46
C PRO A 52 24.43 27.19 -12.54
N ALA A 53 24.86 26.23 -13.37
CA ALA A 53 23.97 25.54 -14.33
C ALA A 53 22.90 24.68 -13.62
N SER A 54 23.28 23.96 -12.56
CA SER A 54 22.38 23.15 -11.74
C SER A 54 21.37 23.99 -10.95
N ARG A 55 21.77 25.16 -10.46
CA ARG A 55 20.83 26.12 -9.83
C ARG A 55 19.79 26.65 -10.83
N ARG A 56 20.21 26.90 -12.07
CA ARG A 56 19.32 27.37 -13.14
C ARG A 56 18.34 26.27 -13.58
N ALA A 57 18.81 25.02 -13.70
CA ALA A 57 17.95 23.87 -13.98
C ALA A 57 16.90 23.63 -12.87
N LEU A 58 17.30 23.71 -11.59
CA LEU A 58 16.40 23.53 -10.45
C LEU A 58 15.33 24.64 -10.34
N THR A 59 15.70 25.89 -10.67
CA THR A 59 14.74 27.00 -10.66
C THR A 59 13.74 26.93 -11.82
N ILE A 60 14.17 26.47 -12.99
CA ILE A 60 13.30 26.18 -14.14
C ILE A 60 12.34 25.02 -13.80
N ALA A 61 12.85 23.91 -13.27
CA ALA A 61 12.04 22.76 -12.87
C ALA A 61 11.02 23.12 -11.77
N ARG A 62 11.40 23.96 -10.79
CA ARG A 62 10.48 24.47 -9.75
C ARG A 62 9.40 25.38 -10.33
N ARG A 63 9.73 26.23 -11.32
CA ARG A 63 8.73 27.06 -12.04
C ARG A 63 7.77 26.20 -12.86
N GLU A 64 8.26 25.17 -13.53
CA GLU A 64 7.47 24.22 -14.31
C GLU A 64 6.49 23.45 -13.41
N ARG A 65 6.97 22.90 -12.28
CA ARG A 65 6.14 22.22 -11.26
C ARG A 65 5.06 23.14 -10.67
N ARG A 66 5.39 24.41 -10.38
CA ARG A 66 4.40 25.39 -9.89
C ARG A 66 3.35 25.75 -10.95
N ARG A 67 3.75 25.90 -12.22
CA ARG A 67 2.82 26.18 -13.33
C ARG A 67 1.87 25.02 -13.59
N ARG A 68 2.36 23.78 -13.54
CA ARG A 68 1.52 22.57 -13.69
C ARG A 68 0.50 22.43 -12.55
N ARG A 69 0.92 22.65 -11.29
CA ARG A 69 0.03 22.65 -10.11
C ARG A 69 -1.01 23.78 -10.15
N ALA A 70 -0.66 24.95 -10.67
CA ALA A 70 -1.61 26.06 -10.81
C ALA A 70 -2.64 25.80 -11.92
N ARG A 71 -2.21 25.26 -13.07
CA ARG A 71 -3.10 24.88 -14.17
C ARG A 71 -4.06 23.75 -13.77
N SER A 72 -3.59 22.73 -13.05
CA SER A 72 -4.46 21.66 -12.58
C SER A 72 -5.49 22.17 -11.57
N ARG A 73 -5.08 23.00 -10.60
CA ARG A 73 -6.01 23.63 -9.64
C ARG A 73 -7.05 24.51 -10.32
N LEU A 74 -6.68 25.25 -11.37
CA LEU A 74 -7.63 26.06 -12.12
C LEU A 74 -8.64 25.18 -12.87
N LEU A 75 -8.19 24.12 -13.56
CA LEU A 75 -9.04 23.18 -14.30
C LEU A 75 -10.02 22.43 -13.38
N TYR A 76 -9.54 21.89 -12.25
CA TYR A 76 -10.39 21.21 -11.28
C TYR A 76 -11.35 22.17 -10.57
N GLY A 77 -10.89 23.40 -10.25
CA GLY A 77 -11.74 24.43 -9.66
C GLY A 77 -12.87 24.85 -10.61
N THR A 78 -12.58 25.07 -11.89
CA THR A 78 -13.60 25.42 -12.89
C THR A 78 -14.59 24.27 -13.12
N ALA A 79 -14.10 23.03 -13.20
CA ALA A 79 -14.97 21.85 -13.39
C ALA A 79 -15.91 21.66 -12.19
N PHE A 80 -15.42 21.87 -10.97
CA PHE A 80 -16.24 21.79 -9.74
C PHE A 80 -17.33 22.86 -9.69
N VAL A 81 -17.02 24.11 -10.07
CA VAL A 81 -18.01 25.20 -10.12
C VAL A 81 -19.07 24.95 -11.19
N VAL A 82 -18.69 24.44 -12.37
CA VAL A 82 -19.64 24.09 -13.43
C VAL A 82 -20.54 22.93 -13.00
N ALA A 83 -20.00 21.89 -12.36
CA ALA A 83 -20.80 20.78 -11.84
C ALA A 83 -21.81 21.24 -10.78
N LEU A 84 -21.40 22.10 -9.84
CA LEU A 84 -22.30 22.70 -8.85
C LEU A 84 -23.41 23.53 -9.51
N ALA A 85 -23.08 24.34 -10.53
CA ALA A 85 -24.07 25.12 -11.26
C ALA A 85 -25.10 24.21 -11.96
N LEU A 86 -24.66 23.12 -12.59
CA LEU A 86 -25.55 22.15 -13.24
C LEU A 86 -26.46 21.43 -12.24
N ILE A 87 -25.95 21.07 -11.06
CA ILE A 87 -26.76 20.47 -9.98
C ILE A 87 -27.83 21.45 -9.49
N VAL A 88 -27.46 22.71 -9.26
CA VAL A 88 -28.42 23.74 -8.83
C VAL A 88 -29.50 23.98 -9.89
N VAL A 89 -29.13 24.04 -11.17
CA VAL A 89 -30.09 24.19 -12.28
C VAL A 89 -31.00 22.95 -12.37
N GLY A 90 -30.45 21.74 -12.27
CA GLY A 90 -31.24 20.49 -12.29
C GLY A 90 -32.26 20.41 -11.15
N LEU A 91 -31.87 20.81 -9.93
CA LEU A 91 -32.78 20.86 -8.77
C LEU A 91 -33.88 21.92 -8.92
N ARG A 92 -33.60 23.04 -9.62
CA ARG A 92 -34.60 24.08 -9.91
C ARG A 92 -35.60 23.66 -10.99
N VAL A 93 -35.15 22.92 -12.01
CA VAL A 93 -36.03 22.37 -13.06
C VAL A 93 -36.94 21.28 -12.47
N TRP A 94 -36.42 20.41 -11.59
CA TRP A 94 -37.21 19.38 -10.94
C TRP A 94 -38.22 19.95 -9.91
N GLY A 95 -37.89 21.08 -9.27
CA GLY A 95 -38.75 21.74 -8.28
C GLY A 95 -39.94 22.56 -8.84
N LEU A 96 -40.17 22.59 -10.15
CA LEU A 96 -41.19 23.43 -10.80
C LEU A 96 -42.34 22.65 -11.47
N HIS A 97 -42.48 21.34 -11.23
CA HIS A 97 -43.62 20.55 -11.72
C HIS A 97 -44.53 20.09 -10.56
N PRO A 98 -45.59 20.85 -10.20
CA PRO A 98 -46.65 20.32 -9.37
C PRO A 98 -47.71 19.64 -10.26
N GLY A 99 -48.04 18.40 -9.93
CA GLY A 99 -49.30 17.77 -10.33
C GLY A 99 -49.15 16.60 -11.29
N PHE A 100 -49.31 15.38 -10.76
CA PHE A 100 -50.38 14.49 -11.20
C PHE A 100 -50.79 13.59 -10.02
N ALA A 101 -52.08 13.64 -9.72
CA ALA A 101 -52.73 13.08 -8.55
C ALA A 101 -52.88 11.55 -8.64
N LEU A 102 -52.82 10.91 -7.47
CA LEU A 102 -53.43 9.61 -7.21
C LEU A 102 -54.96 9.72 -7.32
N PRO A 103 -55.65 8.62 -7.67
CA PRO A 103 -56.90 8.33 -6.98
C PRO A 103 -56.86 6.94 -6.32
N LEU A 104 -57.26 6.96 -5.04
CA LEU A 104 -57.74 5.80 -4.29
C LEU A 104 -59.14 5.42 -4.80
N GLY A 105 -59.40 4.11 -4.92
CA GLY A 105 -60.73 3.56 -5.20
C GLY A 105 -60.82 2.08 -4.87
N SER A 106 -61.35 1.78 -3.68
CA SER A 106 -61.74 0.44 -3.22
C SER A 106 -62.92 -0.12 -4.00
N SER A 107 -62.95 -1.43 -4.27
CA SER A 107 -63.94 -2.39 -3.73
C SER A 107 -64.08 -3.65 -4.58
N ALA A 108 -64.44 -4.74 -3.88
CA ALA A 108 -65.13 -5.95 -4.33
C ALA A 108 -64.33 -7.19 -4.80
N ARG A 109 -64.19 -8.13 -3.83
CA ARG A 109 -64.76 -9.50 -3.85
C ARG A 109 -63.98 -10.63 -4.56
N GLN A 110 -63.43 -11.53 -3.71
CA GLN A 110 -63.17 -12.97 -3.92
C GLN A 110 -64.42 -13.78 -4.35
N PRO A 111 -64.38 -15.12 -4.63
CA PRO A 111 -63.28 -16.10 -4.70
C PRO A 111 -63.35 -17.01 -5.98
N SER A 112 -62.41 -17.91 -6.29
CA SER A 112 -62.51 -19.36 -5.96
C SER A 112 -61.37 -20.21 -6.59
N THR A 113 -60.60 -20.91 -5.73
CA THR A 113 -60.26 -22.37 -5.68
C THR A 113 -59.83 -23.20 -6.93
N PRO A 114 -59.20 -24.40 -6.74
CA PRO A 114 -57.90 -24.74 -7.36
C PRO A 114 -57.87 -26.07 -8.16
N ALA A 115 -56.74 -26.38 -8.82
CA ALA A 115 -56.33 -27.74 -9.22
C ALA A 115 -54.80 -27.72 -9.46
N LYS A 116 -53.94 -28.37 -8.67
CA LYS A 116 -53.64 -29.82 -8.49
C LYS A 116 -53.07 -30.51 -9.74
N ALA A 117 -52.02 -31.29 -9.47
CA ALA A 117 -51.40 -32.37 -10.26
C ALA A 117 -50.19 -31.92 -11.11
N THR A 118 -49.06 -32.62 -11.18
CA THR A 118 -48.58 -33.89 -10.61
C THR A 118 -47.07 -33.99 -10.90
N ALA A 119 -46.36 -34.79 -10.10
CA ALA A 119 -44.95 -35.13 -10.24
C ALA A 119 -44.71 -36.29 -11.24
N GLN A 120 -43.41 -36.64 -11.40
CA GLN A 120 -42.82 -37.88 -11.95
C GLN A 120 -42.68 -37.99 -13.48
N SER A 121 -41.67 -38.64 -14.07
CA SER A 121 -40.42 -39.30 -13.65
C SER A 121 -39.71 -39.86 -14.91
N SER A 122 -38.42 -40.19 -14.78
CA SER A 122 -37.67 -41.24 -15.50
C SER A 122 -37.24 -40.92 -16.95
N ALA A 123 -35.99 -41.02 -17.40
CA ALA A 123 -34.84 -41.93 -17.21
C ALA A 123 -34.53 -42.70 -18.52
N ARG A 124 -33.25 -43.08 -18.68
CA ARG A 124 -32.65 -44.06 -19.64
C ARG A 124 -32.05 -43.42 -20.92
N ALA A 125 -30.74 -43.33 -21.12
CA ALA A 125 -29.61 -44.28 -21.16
C ALA A 125 -29.36 -44.93 -22.54
N SER A 126 -28.10 -44.84 -22.98
CA SER A 126 -27.29 -45.72 -23.88
C SER A 126 -26.47 -44.85 -24.86
N ALA A 127 -25.27 -45.16 -25.34
CA ALA A 127 -24.10 -45.96 -24.95
C ALA A 127 -23.24 -46.08 -26.23
N THR A 128 -21.91 -46.00 -26.08
CA THR A 128 -20.85 -46.59 -26.94
C THR A 128 -20.59 -46.04 -28.36
N ARG A 129 -19.34 -45.65 -28.62
CA ARG A 129 -18.46 -46.33 -29.60
C ARG A 129 -16.98 -46.01 -29.39
N THR A 130 -16.24 -47.12 -29.32
CA THR A 130 -14.79 -47.35 -29.27
C THR A 130 -14.07 -46.94 -30.57
N ALA A 131 -12.82 -46.45 -30.47
CA ALA A 131 -11.63 -47.00 -31.16
C ALA A 131 -10.37 -46.13 -30.99
N SER A 132 -9.31 -46.77 -30.50
CA SER A 132 -7.88 -46.45 -30.67
C SER A 132 -7.28 -47.65 -31.44
N PRO A 133 -6.16 -47.57 -32.20
CA PRO A 133 -4.82 -47.44 -31.59
C PRO A 133 -3.68 -46.78 -32.44
N SER A 134 -2.55 -46.56 -31.75
CA SER A 134 -1.13 -46.61 -32.16
C SER A 134 -0.58 -45.70 -33.26
N ALA A 135 0.44 -44.89 -32.93
CA ALA A 135 1.85 -45.31 -33.04
C ALA A 135 2.84 -44.22 -32.53
N SER A 136 4.00 -44.72 -32.08
CA SER A 136 5.17 -44.08 -31.49
C SER A 136 5.69 -42.79 -32.12
N ALA A 137 6.09 -41.85 -31.26
CA ALA A 137 7.30 -41.05 -31.45
C ALA A 137 7.91 -40.70 -30.08
N THR A 138 9.18 -41.04 -29.95
CA THR A 138 10.12 -40.82 -28.85
C THR A 138 10.14 -39.35 -28.41
N PRO A 139 10.15 -39.00 -27.10
CA PRO A 139 10.31 -37.62 -26.68
C PRO A 139 11.78 -37.22 -26.86
N SER A 140 12.04 -36.37 -27.84
CA SER A 140 13.24 -35.54 -27.84
C SER A 140 13.19 -34.66 -26.59
N ALA A 141 14.21 -34.74 -25.75
CA ALA A 141 14.35 -33.94 -24.54
C ALA A 141 14.33 -32.45 -24.92
N SER A 142 13.14 -31.84 -24.82
CA SER A 142 12.98 -30.41 -24.85
C SER A 142 13.71 -29.86 -23.63
N PRO A 143 14.57 -28.83 -23.76
CA PRO A 143 15.26 -28.29 -22.61
C PRO A 143 14.19 -27.82 -21.63
N THR A 144 14.26 -28.37 -20.42
CA THR A 144 13.55 -27.86 -19.25
C THR A 144 13.70 -26.34 -19.25
N PRO A 145 12.62 -25.55 -19.15
CA PRO A 145 12.76 -24.10 -19.06
C PRO A 145 13.62 -23.80 -17.84
N SER A 146 14.85 -23.40 -18.12
CA SER A 146 15.82 -22.95 -17.14
C SER A 146 15.13 -21.85 -16.35
N ALA A 147 15.03 -22.03 -15.02
CA ALA A 147 14.56 -20.99 -14.12
C ALA A 147 15.30 -19.70 -14.51
N SER A 148 14.56 -18.73 -15.04
CA SER A 148 15.17 -17.51 -15.58
C SER A 148 15.85 -16.82 -14.42
N ALA A 149 17.19 -16.84 -14.40
CA ALA A 149 17.97 -16.27 -13.33
C ALA A 149 17.62 -14.77 -13.23
N LEU A 150 17.30 -14.33 -12.02
CA LEU A 150 17.04 -12.93 -11.73
C LEU A 150 18.26 -12.10 -12.16
N PRO A 151 18.12 -11.11 -13.08
CA PRO A 151 19.25 -10.32 -13.55
C PRO A 151 19.90 -9.53 -12.41
N SER A 152 21.21 -9.28 -12.50
CA SER A 152 21.90 -8.44 -11.53
C SER A 152 21.41 -6.98 -11.63
N PRO A 153 20.95 -6.36 -10.53
CA PRO A 153 20.47 -4.98 -10.56
C PRO A 153 21.64 -3.98 -10.56
N GLN A 154 21.35 -2.72 -10.90
CA GLN A 154 22.24 -1.60 -10.60
C GLN A 154 22.01 -1.14 -9.16
N LEU A 155 23.07 -0.88 -8.40
CA LEU A 155 22.93 -0.30 -7.06
C LEU A 155 23.14 1.22 -7.15
N ASP A 156 22.29 1.98 -6.48
CA ASP A 156 22.55 3.41 -6.28
C ASP A 156 23.56 3.66 -5.14
N SER A 157 23.82 4.94 -4.87
CA SER A 157 24.76 5.36 -3.83
C SER A 157 24.34 4.97 -2.41
N GLU A 158 23.06 4.71 -2.20
CA GLU A 158 22.50 4.30 -0.90
C GLU A 158 22.41 2.76 -0.80
N GLY A 159 22.71 2.05 -1.89
CA GLY A 159 22.72 0.60 -1.97
C GLY A 159 21.39 0.00 -2.40
N PHE A 160 20.40 0.80 -2.82
CA PHE A 160 19.14 0.25 -3.33
C PHE A 160 19.34 -0.31 -4.74
N ALA A 161 18.76 -1.49 -4.96
CA ALA A 161 18.75 -2.16 -6.26
C ALA A 161 17.73 -1.53 -7.22
N HIS A 162 18.15 -1.34 -8.46
CA HIS A 162 17.36 -0.83 -9.57
C HIS A 162 17.50 -1.80 -10.74
N SER A 163 16.39 -2.45 -11.12
CA SER A 163 16.39 -3.37 -12.25
C SER A 163 16.33 -2.64 -13.60
N GLY A 164 15.77 -1.43 -13.62
CA GLY A 164 15.35 -0.77 -14.86
C GLY A 164 14.22 -1.51 -15.58
N ALA A 165 13.54 -2.45 -14.92
CA ALA A 165 12.46 -3.22 -15.50
C ALA A 165 11.30 -2.31 -15.88
N VAL A 166 10.72 -2.59 -17.05
CA VAL A 166 9.52 -1.92 -17.55
C VAL A 166 8.51 -3.01 -17.89
N GLY A 167 7.28 -2.81 -17.44
CA GLY A 167 6.18 -3.72 -17.71
C GLY A 167 5.98 -3.95 -19.19
N ASN A 168 5.72 -5.21 -19.57
CA ASN A 168 5.40 -5.58 -20.95
C ASN A 168 3.90 -5.43 -21.29
N GLY A 169 3.11 -4.85 -20.38
CA GLY A 169 1.66 -4.67 -20.51
C GLY A 169 0.82 -5.91 -20.17
N SER A 170 1.43 -7.04 -19.84
CA SER A 170 0.74 -8.26 -19.42
C SER A 170 0.69 -8.41 -17.90
N TRP A 171 -0.36 -9.06 -17.41
CA TRP A 171 -0.55 -9.38 -15.99
C TRP A 171 -0.95 -10.84 -15.84
N THR A 172 -0.27 -11.55 -14.94
CA THR A 172 -0.59 -12.94 -14.61
C THR A 172 -1.22 -12.98 -13.24
N THR A 173 -2.47 -13.45 -13.16
CA THR A 173 -3.13 -13.75 -11.89
C THR A 173 -2.60 -15.07 -11.34
N ALA A 174 -2.21 -15.08 -10.08
CA ALA A 174 -1.75 -16.27 -9.41
C ALA A 174 -2.92 -17.23 -9.11
N PRO A 175 -2.69 -18.55 -9.08
CA PRO A 175 -3.69 -19.50 -8.62
C PRO A 175 -4.03 -19.27 -7.15
N ALA A 176 -5.26 -19.59 -6.76
CA ALA A 176 -5.60 -19.68 -5.35
C ALA A 176 -4.81 -20.83 -4.69
N VAL A 177 -4.29 -20.58 -3.50
CA VAL A 177 -3.55 -21.55 -2.70
C VAL A 177 -4.30 -21.87 -1.40
N PRO A 178 -4.07 -23.04 -0.77
CA PRO A 178 -4.70 -23.37 0.51
C PRO A 178 -4.39 -22.32 1.59
N VAL A 179 -5.40 -21.95 2.37
CA VAL A 179 -5.27 -21.00 3.49
C VAL A 179 -4.86 -21.75 4.74
N SER A 180 -3.73 -21.36 5.33
CA SER A 180 -3.15 -21.96 6.54
C SER A 180 -3.96 -21.68 7.81
N ARG A 181 -4.58 -20.49 7.90
CA ARG A 181 -5.46 -20.08 9.02
C ARG A 181 -6.79 -19.55 8.50
N PRO A 182 -7.73 -20.41 8.06
CA PRO A 182 -8.98 -19.99 7.43
C PRO A 182 -10.04 -19.49 8.41
N ALA A 183 -9.92 -19.84 9.71
CA ALA A 183 -10.87 -19.46 10.73
C ALA A 183 -10.49 -18.11 11.36
N ALA A 184 -11.38 -17.13 11.22
CA ALA A 184 -11.21 -15.77 11.73
C ALA A 184 -12.59 -15.09 11.89
N ALA A 185 -12.64 -13.99 12.65
CA ALA A 185 -13.86 -13.16 12.71
C ALA A 185 -14.14 -12.46 11.38
N THR A 186 -13.10 -12.05 10.67
CA THR A 186 -13.20 -11.39 9.37
C THR A 186 -12.29 -12.09 8.36
N VAL A 187 -12.85 -12.48 7.21
CA VAL A 187 -12.09 -13.05 6.08
C VAL A 187 -12.05 -12.05 4.95
N TYR A 188 -10.86 -11.60 4.57
CA TYR A 188 -10.63 -10.74 3.41
C TYR A 188 -10.21 -11.59 2.21
N ARG A 189 -10.83 -11.37 1.06
CA ARG A 189 -10.49 -12.02 -0.20
C ARG A 189 -9.51 -11.15 -0.97
N TYR A 190 -8.49 -11.75 -1.55
CA TYR A 190 -7.53 -11.01 -2.38
C TYR A 190 -7.19 -11.76 -3.64
N VAL A 191 -6.99 -11.01 -4.72
CA VAL A 191 -6.37 -11.55 -5.93
C VAL A 191 -4.92 -11.10 -5.96
N LEU A 192 -4.00 -12.05 -6.18
CA LEU A 192 -2.59 -11.75 -6.44
C LEU A 192 -2.38 -11.71 -7.95
N ARG A 193 -1.83 -10.62 -8.46
CA ARG A 193 -1.36 -10.55 -9.85
C ARG A 193 0.05 -9.97 -9.92
N VAL A 194 0.80 -10.46 -10.89
CA VAL A 194 2.18 -10.07 -11.14
C VAL A 194 2.28 -9.54 -12.56
N GLU A 195 2.91 -8.39 -12.72
CA GLU A 195 3.17 -7.79 -14.03
C GLU A 195 4.30 -8.54 -14.76
N GLY A 196 4.15 -8.73 -16.07
CA GLY A 196 5.22 -9.24 -16.91
C GLY A 196 6.39 -8.27 -17.00
N GLY A 197 7.61 -8.78 -16.82
CA GLY A 197 8.85 -7.98 -16.76
C GLY A 197 9.39 -7.79 -15.33
N THR A 198 8.64 -8.18 -14.30
CA THR A 198 9.08 -8.13 -12.90
C THR A 198 10.10 -9.20 -12.52
N HIS A 199 10.30 -10.23 -13.35
CA HIS A 199 11.05 -11.45 -13.03
C HIS A 199 10.51 -12.21 -11.81
N VAL A 200 9.24 -12.00 -11.46
CA VAL A 200 8.53 -12.73 -10.40
C VAL A 200 7.53 -13.67 -11.04
N ASP A 201 7.55 -14.94 -10.62
CA ASP A 201 6.52 -15.90 -11.01
C ASP A 201 5.31 -15.79 -10.06
N ALA A 202 4.12 -15.63 -10.64
CA ALA A 202 2.90 -15.43 -9.87
C ALA A 202 2.55 -16.65 -9.01
N ALA A 203 2.74 -17.87 -9.53
CA ALA A 203 2.44 -19.10 -8.81
C ALA A 203 3.43 -19.34 -7.66
N ALA A 204 4.70 -18.95 -7.82
CA ALA A 204 5.70 -19.00 -6.76
C ALA A 204 5.50 -17.92 -5.69
N ALA A 205 5.01 -16.73 -6.06
CA ALA A 205 4.71 -15.66 -5.12
C ALA A 205 3.47 -15.95 -4.25
N ALA A 206 2.45 -16.64 -4.78
CA ALA A 206 1.22 -16.94 -4.06
C ALA A 206 1.40 -17.60 -2.67
N PRO A 207 2.15 -18.72 -2.52
CA PRO A 207 2.37 -19.34 -1.22
C PRO A 207 3.28 -18.52 -0.29
N ILE A 208 4.03 -17.54 -0.81
CA ILE A 208 4.82 -16.62 0.03
C ILE A 208 3.88 -15.57 0.64
N VAL A 209 3.04 -14.94 -0.19
CA VAL A 209 2.06 -13.94 0.26
C VAL A 209 1.04 -14.56 1.22
N GLU A 210 0.50 -15.74 0.91
CA GLU A 210 -0.46 -16.43 1.80
C GLU A 210 0.15 -16.68 3.18
N ARG A 211 1.38 -17.20 3.23
CA ARG A 211 2.07 -17.51 4.48
C ARG A 211 2.32 -16.27 5.32
N ILE A 212 2.73 -15.16 4.70
CA ILE A 212 2.96 -13.90 5.42
C ILE A 212 1.64 -13.38 6.01
N LEU A 213 0.59 -13.29 5.18
CA LEU A 213 -0.68 -12.70 5.58
C LEU A 213 -1.42 -13.53 6.64
N ASN A 214 -1.25 -14.84 6.61
CA ASN A 214 -1.90 -15.76 7.55
C ASN A 214 -0.96 -16.29 8.66
N ASP A 215 0.24 -15.74 8.81
CA ASP A 215 1.18 -16.12 9.89
C ASP A 215 0.58 -15.78 11.28
N GLU A 216 0.92 -16.58 12.28
CA GLU A 216 0.46 -16.36 13.66
C GLU A 216 1.02 -15.09 14.31
N ARG A 217 2.15 -14.57 13.84
CA ARG A 217 2.73 -13.31 14.33
C ARG A 217 2.02 -12.08 13.76
N GLY A 218 1.26 -12.28 12.67
CA GLY A 218 0.67 -11.25 11.84
C GLY A 218 -0.72 -10.78 12.24
N TRP A 219 -1.41 -10.23 11.24
CA TRP A 219 -2.78 -9.74 11.33
C TRP A 219 -3.81 -10.74 11.88
N PRO A 220 -3.72 -12.06 11.61
CA PRO A 220 -4.65 -13.01 12.20
C PRO A 220 -4.69 -13.00 13.72
N THR A 221 -3.55 -12.78 14.37
CA THR A 221 -3.51 -12.68 15.84
C THR A 221 -3.78 -11.25 16.29
N ALA A 222 -3.30 -10.24 15.57
CA ALA A 222 -3.49 -8.84 15.93
C ALA A 222 -4.94 -8.36 15.84
N GLN A 223 -5.70 -8.85 14.84
CA GLN A 223 -7.03 -8.35 14.51
C GLN A 223 -8.07 -9.46 14.24
N ASN A 224 -7.73 -10.73 14.51
CA ASN A 224 -8.62 -11.88 14.25
C ASN A 224 -9.12 -11.93 12.80
N THR A 225 -8.18 -11.77 11.86
CA THR A 225 -8.44 -11.78 10.41
C THR A 225 -7.88 -13.03 9.73
N SER A 226 -8.40 -13.33 8.55
CA SER A 226 -7.83 -14.34 7.63
C SER A 226 -7.85 -13.79 6.22
N PHE A 227 -6.87 -14.19 5.41
CA PHE A 227 -6.74 -13.73 4.03
C PHE A 227 -6.88 -14.91 3.08
N GLN A 228 -7.93 -14.85 2.24
CA GLN A 228 -8.27 -15.89 1.29
C GLN A 228 -7.87 -15.47 -0.14
N PRO A 229 -6.89 -16.13 -0.78
CA PRO A 229 -6.59 -15.88 -2.17
C PRO A 229 -7.74 -16.38 -3.05
N VAL A 230 -8.13 -15.57 -4.03
CA VAL A 230 -9.15 -15.88 -5.04
C VAL A 230 -8.59 -15.65 -6.43
N ALA A 231 -9.04 -16.45 -7.40
CA ALA A 231 -8.59 -16.34 -8.79
C ALA A 231 -9.38 -15.29 -9.58
N ASP A 232 -10.62 -15.00 -9.18
CA ASP A 232 -11.47 -13.99 -9.82
C ASP A 232 -11.33 -12.63 -9.13
N PRO A 233 -10.77 -11.59 -9.80
CA PRO A 233 -10.67 -10.24 -9.26
C PRO A 233 -12.00 -9.64 -8.80
N ALA A 234 -13.13 -10.02 -9.41
CA ALA A 234 -14.44 -9.51 -9.04
C ALA A 234 -14.91 -10.02 -7.66
N SER A 235 -14.30 -11.10 -7.16
CA SER A 235 -14.57 -11.67 -5.84
C SER A 235 -13.60 -11.20 -4.75
N ALA A 236 -12.64 -10.34 -5.10
CA ALA A 236 -11.60 -9.85 -4.19
C ALA A 236 -11.99 -8.52 -3.54
N ASP A 237 -11.69 -8.39 -2.24
CA ASP A 237 -11.79 -7.14 -1.49
C ASP A 237 -10.62 -6.20 -1.81
N PHE A 238 -9.47 -6.75 -2.20
CA PHE A 238 -8.33 -5.99 -2.71
C PHE A 238 -7.50 -6.78 -3.73
N THR A 239 -6.74 -6.04 -4.54
CA THR A 239 -5.76 -6.60 -5.48
C THR A 239 -4.36 -6.42 -4.89
N PHE A 240 -3.63 -7.51 -4.71
CA PHE A 240 -2.20 -7.51 -4.42
C PHE A 240 -1.44 -7.53 -5.75
N ASN A 241 -0.71 -6.46 -6.02
CA ASN A 241 0.03 -6.24 -7.26
C ASN A 241 1.53 -6.36 -6.97
N ILE A 242 2.25 -7.18 -7.73
CA ILE A 242 3.71 -7.04 -7.84
C ILE A 242 3.97 -6.41 -9.21
N ALA A 243 4.49 -5.19 -9.23
CA ALA A 243 4.55 -4.35 -10.42
C ALA A 243 5.96 -3.80 -10.65
N THR A 244 6.34 -3.62 -11.91
CA THR A 244 7.58 -2.93 -12.27
C THR A 244 7.58 -1.49 -11.76
N PRO A 245 8.74 -0.85 -11.54
CA PRO A 245 8.82 0.51 -11.01
C PRO A 245 7.87 1.54 -11.66
N PRO A 246 7.76 1.63 -13.01
CA PRO A 246 6.86 2.60 -13.63
C PRO A 246 5.36 2.28 -13.41
N SER A 247 5.01 1.00 -13.37
CA SER A 247 3.63 0.56 -13.13
C SER A 247 3.23 0.71 -11.66
N ALA A 248 4.18 0.51 -10.73
CA ALA A 248 3.97 0.83 -9.33
C ALA A 248 3.63 2.32 -9.15
N ASP A 249 4.42 3.23 -9.75
CA ASP A 249 4.13 4.68 -9.73
C ASP A 249 2.74 5.01 -10.29
N ALA A 250 2.35 4.37 -11.39
CA ALA A 250 1.04 4.59 -12.01
C ALA A 250 -0.11 4.11 -11.10
N LEU A 251 0.02 2.93 -10.51
CA LEU A 251 -0.99 2.36 -9.60
C LEU A 251 -1.08 3.13 -8.28
N CYS A 252 0.04 3.69 -7.81
CA CYS A 252 0.12 4.46 -6.56
C CYS A 252 -0.35 5.91 -6.70
N SER A 253 -0.41 6.45 -7.92
CA SER A 253 -0.82 7.83 -8.19
C SER A 253 -2.16 8.19 -7.52
N PRO A 254 -2.25 9.35 -6.82
CA PRO A 254 -1.33 10.48 -6.84
C PRO A 254 -0.19 10.42 -5.80
N LEU A 255 0.01 9.31 -5.11
CA LEU A 255 1.18 9.12 -4.23
C LEU A 255 2.46 9.11 -5.08
N ASP A 256 3.52 9.70 -4.56
CA ASP A 256 4.82 9.81 -5.23
C ASP A 256 5.78 8.76 -4.67
N THR A 257 5.82 7.60 -5.33
CA THR A 257 6.71 6.48 -4.99
C THR A 257 8.11 6.60 -5.60
N GLY A 258 8.31 7.54 -6.54
CA GLY A 258 9.60 7.83 -7.17
C GLY A 258 10.27 6.64 -7.86
N GLY A 259 9.50 5.65 -8.32
CA GLY A 259 9.97 4.39 -8.88
C GLY A 259 10.56 3.43 -7.84
N MET A 260 10.53 3.78 -6.55
CA MET A 260 11.26 3.03 -5.52
C MET A 260 10.33 2.27 -4.58
N TRP A 261 9.18 2.86 -4.24
CA TRP A 261 8.41 2.45 -3.09
C TRP A 261 7.13 1.70 -3.45
N SER A 262 6.71 0.88 -2.50
CA SER A 262 5.40 0.24 -2.48
C SER A 262 4.35 1.22 -1.96
N CYS A 263 3.07 0.88 -2.14
CA CYS A 263 1.98 1.65 -1.57
C CYS A 263 0.70 0.83 -1.43
N ARG A 264 -0.26 1.39 -0.70
CA ARG A 264 -1.68 1.08 -0.85
C ARG A 264 -2.43 2.28 -1.41
N ASN A 265 -3.16 2.10 -2.51
CA ASN A 265 -4.01 3.11 -3.12
C ASN A 265 -5.41 2.54 -3.43
N GLY A 266 -6.43 3.01 -2.69
CA GLY A 266 -7.76 2.40 -2.71
C GLY A 266 -7.69 0.91 -2.36
N ASN A 267 -8.23 0.05 -3.23
CA ASN A 267 -8.18 -1.41 -3.10
C ASN A 267 -6.94 -2.04 -3.77
N ASN A 268 -5.95 -1.24 -4.20
CA ASN A 268 -4.68 -1.76 -4.71
C ASN A 268 -3.64 -1.75 -3.59
N VAL A 269 -3.18 -2.92 -3.22
CA VAL A 269 -1.91 -3.12 -2.50
C VAL A 269 -0.85 -3.34 -3.58
N VAL A 270 0.16 -2.50 -3.62
CA VAL A 270 1.15 -2.45 -4.71
C VAL A 270 2.54 -2.62 -4.15
N ILE A 271 3.19 -3.71 -4.51
CA ILE A 271 4.58 -3.97 -4.19
C ILE A 271 5.44 -3.68 -5.42
N ASN A 272 6.40 -2.79 -5.26
CA ASN A 272 7.41 -2.53 -6.28
C ASN A 272 8.30 -3.77 -6.47
N SER A 273 8.49 -4.22 -7.71
CA SER A 273 9.22 -5.47 -8.01
C SER A 273 10.68 -5.43 -7.59
N ASP A 274 11.31 -4.26 -7.58
CA ASP A 274 12.71 -4.15 -7.16
C ASP A 274 12.83 -4.37 -5.65
N ARG A 275 11.86 -3.84 -4.89
CA ARG A 275 11.73 -4.10 -3.47
C ARG A 275 11.37 -5.56 -3.18
N TRP A 276 10.51 -6.17 -3.99
CA TRP A 276 10.19 -7.60 -3.86
C TRP A 276 11.39 -8.51 -4.15
N ASN A 277 12.22 -8.18 -5.15
CA ASN A 277 13.31 -9.04 -5.60
C ASN A 277 14.59 -8.89 -4.78
N TRP A 278 14.90 -7.68 -4.30
CA TRP A 278 16.16 -7.37 -3.63
C TRP A 278 16.01 -6.73 -2.24
N GLY A 279 14.79 -6.40 -1.83
CA GLY A 279 14.54 -5.79 -0.53
C GLY A 279 14.85 -4.29 -0.46
N ALA A 280 14.90 -3.79 0.77
CA ALA A 280 15.42 -2.49 1.14
C ALA A 280 16.69 -2.66 1.99
N VAL A 281 17.60 -1.68 1.92
CA VAL A 281 18.89 -1.70 2.63
C VAL A 281 18.76 -1.69 4.15
N THR A 282 17.58 -1.37 4.66
CA THR A 282 17.23 -1.36 6.09
C THR A 282 16.96 -2.76 6.65
N TYR A 283 16.86 -3.78 5.79
CA TYR A 283 16.60 -5.16 6.16
C TYR A 283 17.82 -6.04 5.87
N PRO A 284 18.06 -7.07 6.70
CA PRO A 284 19.21 -7.96 6.52
C PRO A 284 19.06 -8.91 5.33
N ASP A 285 17.83 -9.18 4.90
CA ASP A 285 17.53 -10.10 3.81
C ASP A 285 16.19 -9.78 3.14
N VAL A 286 15.99 -10.31 1.94
CA VAL A 286 14.80 -10.05 1.12
C VAL A 286 13.54 -10.69 1.70
N ASP A 287 13.63 -11.81 2.42
CA ASP A 287 12.45 -12.52 2.90
C ASP A 287 11.86 -11.83 4.13
N SER A 288 12.71 -11.34 5.04
CA SER A 288 12.29 -10.47 6.14
C SER A 288 11.72 -9.15 5.62
N TYR A 289 12.29 -8.58 4.56
CA TYR A 289 11.71 -7.41 3.90
C TYR A 289 10.35 -7.69 3.23
N ARG A 290 10.21 -8.80 2.48
CA ARG A 290 8.94 -9.21 1.86
C ARG A 290 7.83 -9.36 2.89
N THR A 291 8.17 -9.95 4.04
CA THR A 291 7.27 -10.07 5.19
C THR A 291 6.81 -8.69 5.64
N TYR A 292 7.76 -7.78 5.88
CA TYR A 292 7.46 -6.41 6.31
C TYR A 292 6.58 -5.66 5.31
N VAL A 293 7.02 -5.54 4.05
CA VAL A 293 6.34 -4.70 3.06
C VAL A 293 4.93 -5.24 2.77
N THR A 294 4.77 -6.56 2.72
CA THR A 294 3.45 -7.20 2.57
C THR A 294 2.53 -6.84 3.74
N ASN A 295 3.00 -6.99 4.98
CA ASN A 295 2.21 -6.67 6.15
C ASN A 295 1.94 -5.17 6.29
N HIS A 296 2.90 -4.31 5.92
CA HIS A 296 2.78 -2.85 5.97
C HIS A 296 1.71 -2.35 4.99
N GLU A 297 1.80 -2.73 3.71
CA GLU A 297 0.83 -2.29 2.71
C GLU A 297 -0.57 -2.87 2.96
N VAL A 298 -0.66 -4.11 3.46
CA VAL A 298 -1.94 -4.66 3.91
C VAL A 298 -2.43 -4.00 5.20
N GLY A 299 -1.54 -3.55 6.08
CA GLY A 299 -1.90 -2.72 7.24
C GLY A 299 -2.62 -1.45 6.82
N HIS A 300 -2.13 -0.80 5.76
CA HIS A 300 -2.85 0.33 5.16
C HIS A 300 -4.23 -0.06 4.59
N PHE A 301 -4.36 -1.23 3.95
CA PHE A 301 -5.67 -1.73 3.51
C PHE A 301 -6.63 -1.95 4.70
N LEU A 302 -6.12 -2.45 5.82
CA LEU A 302 -6.87 -2.64 7.07
C LEU A 302 -7.16 -1.32 7.81
N GLY A 303 -6.69 -0.19 7.30
CA GLY A 303 -6.97 1.14 7.85
C GLY A 303 -5.93 1.69 8.82
N HIS A 304 -4.74 1.08 8.90
CA HIS A 304 -3.64 1.62 9.70
C HIS A 304 -2.89 2.71 8.93
N GLU A 305 -2.54 3.78 9.62
CA GLU A 305 -1.72 4.87 9.10
C GLU A 305 -0.28 4.72 9.56
N HIS A 306 0.64 5.52 9.00
CA HIS A 306 2.03 5.47 9.42
C HIS A 306 2.22 5.76 10.92
N GLU A 307 3.12 4.99 11.52
CA GLU A 307 3.56 5.14 12.90
C GLU A 307 5.04 5.57 12.97
N PHE A 308 5.51 5.92 14.17
CA PHE A 308 6.86 6.41 14.38
C PHE A 308 7.60 5.60 15.44
N CYS A 309 8.89 5.42 15.22
CA CYS A 309 9.81 4.80 16.17
C CYS A 309 9.79 5.53 17.52
N ALA A 310 9.60 4.78 18.61
CA ALA A 310 9.60 5.33 19.97
C ALA A 310 11.00 5.65 20.51
N GLY A 311 12.05 5.10 19.91
CA GLY A 311 13.44 5.40 20.28
C GLY A 311 14.45 4.36 19.83
N ALA A 312 15.73 4.72 19.95
CA ALA A 312 16.83 3.89 19.48
C ALA A 312 16.89 2.53 20.18
N GLY A 313 17.13 1.47 19.41
CA GLY A 313 17.24 0.09 19.89
C GLY A 313 15.89 -0.61 20.15
N LEU A 314 14.77 0.10 20.12
CA LEU A 314 13.45 -0.51 20.15
C LEU A 314 13.07 -1.08 18.78
N LYS A 315 12.17 -2.07 18.74
CA LYS A 315 11.58 -2.50 17.47
C LYS A 315 10.74 -1.37 16.86
N ALA A 316 10.94 -1.10 15.58
CA ALA A 316 10.08 -0.17 14.85
C ALA A 316 8.63 -0.69 14.86
N PRO A 317 7.63 0.21 14.87
CA PRO A 317 6.27 -0.19 14.54
C PRO A 317 6.22 -0.80 13.14
N LEU A 318 5.38 -1.81 12.92
CA LEU A 318 5.16 -2.35 11.58
C LEU A 318 4.78 -1.23 10.61
N MET A 319 3.97 -0.28 11.07
CA MET A 319 3.50 0.83 10.25
C MET A 319 4.48 2.00 10.16
N ALA A 320 5.71 1.88 10.69
CA ALA A 320 6.77 2.83 10.36
C ALA A 320 7.26 2.62 8.91
N GLN A 321 7.75 3.69 8.27
CA GLN A 321 8.26 3.69 6.89
C GLN A 321 9.67 3.07 6.79
N GLN A 322 9.80 1.81 7.22
CA GLN A 322 11.06 1.09 7.34
C GLN A 322 11.73 0.79 5.98
N SER A 323 11.00 0.85 4.84
CA SER A 323 11.60 0.72 3.51
C SER A 323 12.59 1.84 3.18
N HIS A 324 12.34 3.05 3.69
CA HIS A 324 13.14 4.23 3.40
C HIS A 324 14.35 4.31 4.31
N ASP A 325 14.09 4.28 5.61
CA ASP A 325 15.08 4.36 6.67
C ASP A 325 14.52 3.73 7.96
N LEU A 326 15.36 3.63 8.98
CA LEU A 326 14.93 3.32 10.34
C LEU A 326 15.05 4.59 11.21
N ALA A 327 14.33 5.64 10.80
CA ALA A 327 14.31 6.92 11.53
C ALA A 327 14.04 6.72 13.03
N GLY A 328 14.78 7.45 13.87
CA GLY A 328 14.71 7.31 15.33
C GLY A 328 15.62 6.23 15.93
N GLY A 329 16.32 5.45 15.09
CA GLY A 329 17.31 4.46 15.52
C GLY A 329 16.71 3.12 15.96
N CYS A 330 15.45 2.86 15.63
CA CYS A 330 14.83 1.57 15.87
C CYS A 330 15.53 0.45 15.08
N VAL A 331 15.33 -0.78 15.53
CA VAL A 331 15.62 -1.98 14.74
C VAL A 331 14.42 -2.36 13.88
N TYR A 332 14.65 -3.03 12.76
CA TYR A 332 13.59 -3.44 11.84
C TYR A 332 12.56 -4.38 12.51
N ASN A 333 11.32 -4.36 12.03
CA ASN A 333 10.25 -5.23 12.49
C ASN A 333 9.22 -5.47 11.38
N ALA A 334 8.91 -6.74 11.13
CA ALA A 334 8.03 -7.16 10.04
C ALA A 334 6.61 -7.58 10.49
N TRP A 335 6.29 -7.47 11.79
CA TRP A 335 5.06 -8.00 12.38
C TRP A 335 4.34 -6.98 13.29
N PRO A 336 2.99 -6.93 13.29
CA PRO A 336 2.21 -5.88 13.98
C PRO A 336 2.15 -5.98 15.51
N THR A 337 2.60 -7.09 16.11
CA THR A 337 2.33 -7.40 17.53
C THR A 337 3.51 -7.15 18.47
N GLN A 338 4.66 -6.67 17.95
CA GLN A 338 5.90 -6.49 18.74
C GLN A 338 6.46 -5.05 18.65
N ASP A 339 5.58 -4.09 18.36
CA ASP A 339 5.94 -2.72 18.02
C ASP A 339 6.43 -1.93 19.24
N ASN A 340 7.49 -1.14 19.05
CA ASN A 340 8.11 -0.27 20.06
C ASN A 340 8.53 -0.98 21.37
N GLN A 341 8.69 -2.30 21.35
CA GLN A 341 9.21 -3.06 22.49
C GLN A 341 10.72 -3.28 22.37
N PRO A 342 11.45 -3.38 23.50
CA PRO A 342 12.82 -3.90 23.51
C PRO A 342 12.83 -5.35 22.99
N GLY A 343 13.83 -5.67 22.16
CA GLY A 343 14.03 -7.01 21.59
C GLY A 343 14.55 -8.04 22.57
#